data_AF-A0A0D2P8A5-F1
#
_entry.id   AF-A0A0D2P8A5-F1
#
_cell.length_a   1.000
_cell.length_b   1.000
_cell.length_c   1.000
_cell.angle_alpha   90.00
_cell.angle_beta   90.00
_cell.angle_gamma   90.00
#
_symmetry.space_group_name_H-M   'P 1'
#
loop_
_entity.id
_entity.type
_entity.pdbx_description
1 polymer ?
#
loop_
_entity_poly.entity_id
_entity_poly.type
_entity_poly.pdbx_seq_one_letter_code
_entity_poly.pdbx_strand_id
1 'polypeptide(L)'
;MAISLSQTFLSINRQLHDDHQVLPYEKCTSVASLSGQKFCIGRNKSMEFSKRSPRIPRALSKTSEPLSSIIHDFEKEIEPVKQEERRLADVWREIQGQDDWVGMLDPMDPLLRSELIRYGEMAQAAYDAFDFDPFSKYCGSCRFTRRQFFDALGMAHHGYHISRYLFATSNINLPNFFKKSRWPKVWSKNANWIGYVAVSDDEMSKRLGHRDITIAWRGTVTRLEWIADLMDFLKPISSNKIPCPDPMVKVESGFLDLYTDKDVNCRFCKFSAREQILTEVKKLLELYQDEEISITITGHSLGSALAILSAYDIVETGLNLLNDCRAVPVSVFSFSGPRVGNVRFKERMESLGVKVLRVVNVHDIVPKSPGLFFNENVSPVLMKLAEGLPWSYSHVGVELALDHTHSPFLKQTGDLTCAHNLEAHLHLLDGYHGKGRRFVLASGRDPALVNKASDFLKDHYLVPPYWRQDENKGMVRNKDGRWMQQERPILDHHHEDTHHHLKQLGQATEHYS
;
A
#
# COMPACT_ATOMS: atom_id res chain seq x y z
N MET A 1 49.30 -32.66 26.38
CA MET A 1 48.11 -33.31 26.98
C MET A 1 46.96 -32.99 26.04
N ALA A 2 46.45 -33.86 25.16
CA ALA A 2 46.11 -35.30 25.31
C ALA A 2 45.03 -35.48 26.39
N ILE A 3 43.92 -36.20 26.18
CA ILE A 3 43.70 -37.55 25.59
C ILE A 3 42.46 -37.50 24.65
N SER A 4 42.45 -38.01 23.40
CA SER A 4 42.15 -39.40 22.91
C SER A 4 40.74 -39.93 23.31
N LEU A 5 39.93 -40.65 22.51
CA LEU A 5 40.14 -41.84 21.65
C LEU A 5 39.11 -41.90 20.49
N SER A 6 39.50 -42.13 19.23
CA SER A 6 39.34 -43.38 18.43
C SER A 6 37.97 -44.10 18.47
N GLN A 7 37.21 -44.15 17.36
CA GLN A 7 37.08 -45.28 16.38
C GLN A 7 36.45 -46.59 16.95
N THR A 8 35.53 -47.26 16.25
CA THR A 8 35.84 -48.26 15.19
C THR A 8 34.63 -48.57 14.27
N PHE A 9 34.90 -49.09 13.06
CA PHE A 9 33.93 -49.46 11.99
C PHE A 9 33.49 -50.93 12.01
N LEU A 10 32.28 -51.21 11.46
CA LEU A 10 31.87 -52.46 10.78
C LEU A 10 30.87 -52.04 9.68
N SER A 11 31.15 -51.97 8.37
CA SER A 11 31.74 -52.91 7.40
C SER A 11 30.78 -54.00 6.87
N ILE A 12 30.11 -53.72 5.74
CA ILE A 12 29.80 -54.72 4.72
C ILE A 12 30.24 -54.16 3.36
N ASN A 13 30.88 -55.01 2.55
CA ASN A 13 31.46 -54.67 1.25
C ASN A 13 30.67 -55.34 0.12
N ARG A 14 30.56 -54.69 -1.05
CA ARG A 14 30.91 -55.31 -2.35
C ARG A 14 30.92 -54.33 -3.53
N GLN A 15 32.14 -54.13 -4.05
CA GLN A 15 32.58 -54.12 -5.47
C GLN A 15 31.81 -53.21 -6.47
N LEU A 16 32.40 -52.18 -7.09
CA LEU A 16 33.68 -52.00 -7.83
C LEU A 16 33.59 -52.27 -9.34
N HIS A 17 33.46 -51.19 -10.12
CA HIS A 17 34.38 -50.68 -11.17
C HIS A 17 33.58 -49.63 -12.00
N ASP A 18 34.08 -48.43 -12.29
CA ASP A 18 35.27 -48.04 -13.10
C ASP A 18 35.04 -48.38 -14.61
N ASP A 19 35.31 -47.52 -15.60
CA ASP A 19 36.01 -46.23 -15.53
C ASP A 19 35.73 -45.21 -16.68
N HIS A 20 36.27 -44.00 -16.51
CA HIS A 20 36.61 -42.91 -17.47
C HIS A 20 36.03 -42.82 -18.92
N GLN A 21 35.31 -41.70 -19.15
CA GLN A 21 35.49 -40.62 -20.18
C GLN A 21 35.88 -40.88 -21.67
N VAL A 22 35.51 -39.88 -22.51
CA VAL A 22 36.10 -39.41 -23.81
C VAL A 22 35.22 -39.59 -25.08
N LEU A 23 35.06 -38.48 -25.81
CA LEU A 23 34.46 -38.31 -27.16
C LEU A 23 35.57 -38.37 -28.24
N PRO A 24 35.34 -38.80 -29.52
CA PRO A 24 34.56 -37.99 -30.48
C PRO A 24 33.91 -38.72 -31.69
N TYR A 25 33.48 -37.92 -32.70
CA TYR A 25 32.98 -38.23 -34.04
C TYR A 25 33.75 -39.30 -34.86
N GLU A 26 33.04 -40.07 -35.72
CA GLU A 26 33.15 -39.99 -37.21
C GLU A 26 32.14 -40.90 -37.97
N LYS A 27 32.21 -40.85 -39.31
CA LYS A 27 31.24 -41.11 -40.40
C LYS A 27 30.92 -42.58 -40.84
N CYS A 28 29.63 -42.82 -41.11
CA CYS A 28 29.02 -43.19 -42.44
C CYS A 28 29.09 -44.63 -43.04
N THR A 29 28.28 -44.82 -44.11
CA THR A 29 28.04 -45.98 -45.03
C THR A 29 27.13 -47.10 -44.51
N SER A 30 26.27 -47.76 -45.31
CA SER A 30 25.59 -47.45 -46.61
C SER A 30 24.29 -48.31 -46.73
N VAL A 31 23.39 -48.15 -47.72
CA VAL A 31 23.40 -48.77 -49.07
C VAL A 31 22.25 -48.18 -49.96
N ALA A 32 22.48 -48.15 -51.30
CA ALA A 32 21.60 -48.02 -52.49
C ALA A 32 20.06 -47.73 -52.36
N SER A 33 19.40 -47.03 -53.31
CA SER A 33 19.50 -47.17 -54.78
C SER A 33 19.15 -45.92 -55.64
N LEU A 34 19.22 -46.06 -56.98
CA LEU A 34 19.05 -45.05 -58.05
C LEU A 34 17.86 -45.43 -58.97
N SER A 35 17.34 -44.70 -59.99
CA SER A 35 17.62 -43.41 -60.69
C SER A 35 16.38 -43.08 -61.59
N GLY A 36 16.16 -41.93 -62.24
CA GLY A 36 16.90 -40.64 -62.27
C GLY A 36 16.96 -39.99 -63.68
N GLN A 37 16.35 -38.79 -63.86
CA GLN A 37 16.30 -37.97 -65.12
C GLN A 37 15.42 -38.56 -66.27
N LYS A 38 14.85 -37.82 -67.25
CA LYS A 38 14.80 -36.38 -67.64
C LYS A 38 13.63 -36.17 -68.63
N PHE A 39 13.03 -34.97 -68.75
CA PHE A 39 12.67 -34.29 -70.03
C PHE A 39 12.02 -32.90 -69.79
N CYS A 40 11.90 -32.08 -70.84
CA CYS A 40 11.30 -30.72 -70.86
C CYS A 40 10.56 -30.46 -72.20
N ILE A 41 9.93 -29.28 -72.35
CA ILE A 41 9.05 -28.82 -73.46
C ILE A 41 7.59 -29.35 -73.32
N GLY A 42 6.52 -28.55 -73.45
CA GLY A 42 6.41 -27.09 -73.51
C GLY A 42 5.06 -26.58 -74.10
N ARG A 43 4.55 -25.43 -73.58
CA ARG A 43 3.30 -24.71 -73.99
C ARG A 43 1.97 -25.47 -73.70
N ASN A 44 0.79 -24.84 -73.52
CA ASN A 44 0.39 -23.42 -73.62
C ASN A 44 -0.88 -23.07 -72.78
N LYS A 45 -1.23 -21.76 -72.73
CA LYS A 45 -2.51 -21.13 -72.30
C LYS A 45 -2.86 -20.96 -70.79
N SER A 46 -2.48 -19.80 -70.26
CA SER A 46 -3.40 -18.72 -69.84
C SER A 46 -4.56 -18.99 -68.85
N MET A 47 -4.40 -18.51 -67.61
CA MET A 47 -5.45 -17.81 -66.86
C MET A 47 -4.86 -16.52 -66.26
N GLU A 48 -5.62 -15.41 -66.29
CA GLU A 48 -5.20 -14.13 -65.72
C GLU A 48 -5.45 -14.09 -64.21
N PHE A 49 -4.44 -13.69 -63.43
CA PHE A 49 -4.63 -13.26 -62.04
C PHE A 49 -4.48 -11.75 -61.92
N SER A 50 -5.58 -11.08 -61.59
CA SER A 50 -5.65 -9.62 -61.43
C SER A 50 -4.77 -9.16 -60.26
N LYS A 51 -3.85 -8.22 -60.52
CA LYS A 51 -3.00 -7.60 -59.50
C LYS A 51 -3.80 -6.67 -58.58
N ARG A 52 -4.41 -7.22 -57.53
CA ARG A 52 -4.92 -6.42 -56.41
C ARG A 52 -3.77 -6.05 -55.46
N SER A 53 -3.32 -4.81 -55.53
CA SER A 53 -2.42 -4.23 -54.52
C SER A 53 -3.11 -4.21 -53.14
N PRO A 54 -2.42 -4.56 -52.04
CA PRO A 54 -3.03 -4.60 -50.71
C PRO A 54 -3.43 -3.19 -50.26
N ARG A 55 -4.74 -2.94 -50.18
CA ARG A 55 -5.26 -1.70 -49.57
C ARG A 55 -5.03 -1.77 -48.06
N ILE A 56 -4.13 -0.94 -47.55
CA ILE A 56 -4.04 -0.63 -46.12
C ILE A 56 -5.43 -0.17 -45.66
N PRO A 57 -6.05 -0.80 -44.64
CA PRO A 57 -7.29 -0.31 -44.06
C PRO A 57 -7.02 1.05 -43.41
N ARG A 58 -7.40 2.13 -44.08
CA ARG A 58 -7.28 3.50 -43.53
C ARG A 58 -8.34 3.68 -42.47
N ALA A 59 -8.04 3.23 -41.25
CA ALA A 59 -8.89 3.42 -40.08
C ALA A 59 -9.21 4.91 -39.93
N LEU A 60 -10.49 5.26 -39.98
CA LEU A 60 -10.96 6.62 -39.78
C LEU A 60 -10.94 6.92 -38.28
N SER A 61 -9.86 7.54 -37.82
CA SER A 61 -9.68 7.98 -36.43
C SER A 61 -10.64 9.11 -36.07
N LYS A 62 -11.87 8.73 -35.73
CA LYS A 62 -12.76 9.49 -34.84
C LYS A 62 -12.44 9.04 -33.41
N THR A 63 -11.89 9.85 -32.53
CA THR A 63 -11.41 11.25 -32.65
C THR A 63 -9.98 11.33 -32.13
N SER A 64 -9.25 12.42 -32.45
CA SER A 64 -7.94 12.72 -31.87
C SER A 64 -8.06 13.83 -30.82
N GLU A 65 -9.07 13.71 -29.96
CA GLU A 65 -9.32 14.64 -28.86
C GLU A 65 -8.34 14.35 -27.70
N PRO A 66 -7.68 15.37 -27.12
CA PRO A 66 -6.84 15.18 -25.95
C PRO A 66 -7.67 14.71 -24.75
N LEU A 67 -7.02 13.98 -23.82
CA LEU A 67 -7.67 13.48 -22.61
C LEU A 67 -8.41 14.58 -21.85
N SER A 68 -7.87 15.81 -21.81
CA SER A 68 -8.50 16.97 -21.17
C SER A 68 -9.87 17.38 -21.75
N SER A 69 -10.08 17.29 -23.07
CA SER A 69 -11.42 17.52 -23.63
C SER A 69 -12.40 16.39 -23.29
N ILE A 70 -11.92 15.15 -23.21
CA ILE A 70 -12.75 14.01 -22.83
C ILE A 70 -13.17 14.12 -21.35
N ILE A 71 -12.25 14.49 -20.45
CA ILE A 71 -12.56 14.77 -19.03
C ILE A 71 -13.67 15.83 -18.94
N HIS A 72 -13.48 16.98 -19.59
CA HIS A 72 -14.40 18.12 -19.56
C HIS A 72 -15.80 17.81 -20.13
N ASP A 73 -15.91 16.92 -21.12
CA ASP A 73 -17.22 16.48 -21.60
C ASP A 73 -17.90 15.45 -20.67
N PHE A 74 -17.14 14.71 -19.85
CA PHE A 74 -17.71 13.94 -18.72
C PHE A 74 -18.11 14.85 -17.53
N GLU A 75 -17.34 15.88 -17.20
CA GLU A 75 -17.63 16.85 -16.12
C GLU A 75 -18.95 17.62 -16.37
N LYS A 76 -19.17 18.06 -17.62
CA LYS A 76 -20.32 18.90 -18.02
C LYS A 76 -21.70 18.30 -17.80
N GLU A 77 -21.81 16.98 -17.66
CA GLU A 77 -23.10 16.29 -17.53
C GLU A 77 -23.55 16.13 -16.07
N ILE A 78 -22.87 16.78 -15.12
CA ILE A 78 -23.36 16.95 -13.75
C ILE A 78 -24.27 18.20 -13.70
N GLU A 79 -25.59 18.00 -13.65
CA GLU A 79 -26.49 19.11 -13.26
C GLU A 79 -26.20 19.53 -11.80
N PRO A 80 -26.06 20.83 -11.51
CA PRO A 80 -25.77 21.32 -10.17
C PRO A 80 -27.00 21.17 -9.27
N VAL A 81 -27.08 20.06 -8.55
CA VAL A 81 -28.06 19.84 -7.48
C VAL A 81 -27.84 20.91 -6.41
N LYS A 82 -28.84 21.80 -6.23
CA LYS A 82 -28.85 22.82 -5.18
C LYS A 82 -29.08 22.20 -3.80
N GLN A 83 -28.07 21.54 -3.26
CA GLN A 83 -27.93 21.42 -1.82
C GLN A 83 -27.43 22.77 -1.26
N GLU A 84 -27.84 23.11 -0.04
CA GLU A 84 -27.15 24.15 0.72
C GLU A 84 -25.70 23.69 0.99
N GLU A 85 -24.74 24.61 0.89
CA GLU A 85 -23.32 24.30 1.04
C GLU A 85 -22.99 23.95 2.51
N ARG A 86 -23.22 22.69 2.90
CA ARG A 86 -22.72 22.12 4.15
C ARG A 86 -21.21 22.35 4.19
N ARG A 87 -20.73 23.14 5.16
CA ARG A 87 -19.29 23.39 5.30
C ARG A 87 -18.68 22.22 6.06
N LEU A 88 -17.52 21.75 5.62
CA LEU A 88 -16.81 20.64 6.25
C LEU A 88 -16.62 20.86 7.76
N ALA A 89 -16.30 22.08 8.19
CA ALA A 89 -16.18 22.49 9.59
C ALA A 89 -17.46 22.29 10.44
N ASP A 90 -18.65 22.28 9.84
CA ASP A 90 -19.91 22.07 10.57
C ASP A 90 -20.27 20.58 10.72
N VAL A 91 -19.65 19.70 9.91
CA VAL A 91 -20.08 18.29 9.73
C VAL A 91 -18.95 17.28 9.89
N TRP A 92 -17.75 17.72 10.30
CA TRP A 92 -16.55 16.89 10.28
C TRP A 92 -16.65 15.61 11.11
N ARG A 93 -17.49 15.57 12.15
CA ARG A 93 -17.72 14.34 12.95
C ARG A 93 -18.50 13.27 12.17
N GLU A 94 -19.45 13.65 11.30
CA GLU A 94 -20.11 12.73 10.38
C GLU A 94 -19.09 12.14 9.39
N ILE A 95 -18.24 13.01 8.83
CA ILE A 95 -17.16 12.64 7.91
C ILE A 95 -16.15 11.69 8.58
N GLN A 96 -15.81 11.91 9.84
CA GLN A 96 -14.98 11.01 10.65
C GLN A 96 -15.73 9.77 11.16
N GLY A 97 -17.00 9.57 10.78
CA GLY A 97 -17.74 8.33 10.98
C GLY A 97 -18.53 8.22 12.28
N GLN A 98 -18.88 9.33 12.94
CA GLN A 98 -19.66 9.35 14.20
C GLN A 98 -20.83 8.35 14.16
N ASP A 99 -21.67 8.45 13.12
CA ASP A 99 -22.84 7.59 12.88
C ASP A 99 -22.58 6.58 11.73
N ASP A 100 -21.35 6.05 11.66
CA ASP A 100 -20.91 4.96 10.76
C ASP A 100 -21.21 5.21 9.26
N TRP A 101 -21.15 6.48 8.85
CA TRP A 101 -21.40 6.96 7.48
C TRP A 101 -22.79 6.56 6.92
N VAL A 102 -23.77 6.32 7.80
CA VAL A 102 -25.15 5.99 7.42
C VAL A 102 -25.73 7.07 6.51
N GLY A 103 -26.15 6.67 5.30
CA GLY A 103 -26.70 7.57 4.29
C GLY A 103 -25.66 8.33 3.45
N MET A 104 -24.36 8.22 3.74
CA MET A 104 -23.30 8.97 3.04
C MET A 104 -22.58 8.19 1.92
N LEU A 105 -22.80 6.87 1.83
CA LEU A 105 -22.08 5.97 0.91
C LEU A 105 -22.89 5.54 -0.33
N ASP A 106 -24.22 5.72 -0.32
CA ASP A 106 -25.12 5.34 -1.42
C ASP A 106 -26.45 6.10 -1.31
N PRO A 107 -26.63 7.26 -1.98
CA PRO A 107 -25.65 7.92 -2.84
C PRO A 107 -24.42 8.44 -2.09
N MET A 108 -23.33 8.65 -2.84
CA MET A 108 -22.06 9.13 -2.30
C MET A 108 -22.14 10.62 -1.93
N ASP A 109 -21.90 10.96 -0.67
CA ASP A 109 -21.83 12.33 -0.18
C ASP A 109 -20.61 13.08 -0.79
N PRO A 110 -20.77 14.32 -1.29
CA PRO A 110 -19.67 15.06 -1.92
C PRO A 110 -18.49 15.42 -1.01
N LEU A 111 -18.75 15.69 0.28
CA LEU A 111 -17.70 16.02 1.24
C LEU A 111 -16.95 14.75 1.63
N LEU A 112 -17.67 13.65 1.90
CA LEU A 112 -17.05 12.36 2.22
C LEU A 112 -16.21 11.85 1.05
N ARG A 113 -16.66 12.01 -0.20
CA ARG A 113 -15.85 11.72 -1.39
C ARG A 113 -14.55 12.53 -1.41
N SER A 114 -14.64 13.85 -1.21
CA SER A 114 -13.47 14.74 -1.24
C SER A 114 -12.44 14.38 -0.15
N GLU A 115 -12.93 14.06 1.04
CA GLU A 115 -12.08 13.74 2.20
C GLU A 115 -11.48 12.33 2.09
N LEU A 116 -12.23 11.35 1.56
CA LEU A 116 -11.69 10.04 1.19
C LEU A 116 -10.58 10.16 0.14
N ILE A 117 -10.76 11.01 -0.89
CA ILE A 117 -9.70 11.28 -1.86
C ILE A 117 -8.49 11.90 -1.15
N ARG A 118 -8.67 12.94 -0.33
CA ARG A 118 -7.58 13.62 0.41
C ARG A 118 -6.77 12.66 1.30
N TYR A 119 -7.43 11.81 2.09
CA TYR A 119 -6.73 10.82 2.93
C TYR A 119 -6.08 9.70 2.10
N GLY A 120 -6.66 9.35 0.96
CA GLY A 120 -6.05 8.44 -0.01
C GLY A 120 -4.83 9.03 -0.71
N GLU A 121 -4.83 10.32 -1.01
CA GLU A 121 -3.68 11.04 -1.56
C GLU A 121 -2.54 11.13 -0.55
N MET A 122 -2.82 11.26 0.75
CA MET A 122 -1.79 11.13 1.79
C MET A 122 -1.18 9.72 1.87
N ALA A 123 -1.97 8.66 1.64
CA ALA A 123 -1.43 7.31 1.49
C ALA A 123 -0.58 7.18 0.20
N GLN A 124 -0.98 7.82 -0.91
CA GLN A 124 -0.21 7.83 -2.16
C GLN A 124 1.08 8.64 -2.06
N ALA A 125 1.08 9.76 -1.33
CA ALA A 125 2.25 10.58 -1.05
C ALA A 125 3.39 9.75 -0.44
N ALA A 126 3.04 8.77 0.40
CA ALA A 126 3.98 7.86 1.01
C ALA A 126 4.64 6.90 -0.01
N TYR A 127 3.94 6.51 -1.08
CA TYR A 127 4.53 5.80 -2.21
C TYR A 127 5.41 6.74 -3.06
N ASP A 128 4.88 7.89 -3.49
CA ASP A 128 5.58 8.82 -4.39
C ASP A 128 6.88 9.39 -3.77
N ALA A 129 6.96 9.46 -2.44
CA ALA A 129 8.15 9.88 -1.70
C ALA A 129 9.15 8.77 -1.35
N PHE A 130 8.83 7.47 -1.47
CA PHE A 130 9.73 6.38 -1.04
C PHE A 130 10.70 5.92 -2.14
N ASP A 131 11.97 5.78 -1.81
CA ASP A 131 13.01 5.33 -2.73
C ASP A 131 13.02 3.80 -2.93
N PHE A 132 12.41 3.35 -4.03
CA PHE A 132 12.33 1.94 -4.42
C PHE A 132 13.53 1.41 -5.21
N ASP A 133 14.47 2.25 -5.65
CA ASP A 133 15.53 1.82 -6.57
C ASP A 133 16.63 1.03 -5.81
N PRO A 134 16.81 -0.29 -6.03
CA PRO A 134 17.87 -1.06 -5.39
C PRO A 134 19.28 -0.58 -5.77
N PHE A 135 19.43 0.24 -6.81
CA PHE A 135 20.68 0.90 -7.18
C PHE A 135 20.85 2.29 -6.54
N SER A 136 19.91 2.78 -5.73
CA SER A 136 20.07 3.96 -4.88
C SER A 136 20.77 3.59 -3.57
N LYS A 137 21.76 4.40 -3.12
CA LYS A 137 22.33 4.32 -1.76
C LYS A 137 21.31 4.65 -0.65
N TYR A 138 20.18 5.26 -1.03
CA TYR A 138 19.05 5.63 -0.18
C TYR A 138 17.82 4.73 -0.36
N CYS A 139 17.92 3.63 -1.11
CA CYS A 139 16.84 2.65 -1.24
C CYS A 139 16.32 2.26 0.15
N GLY A 140 15.01 2.38 0.38
CA GLY A 140 14.43 2.18 1.71
C GLY A 140 14.02 3.45 2.45
N SER A 141 14.43 4.64 1.99
CA SER A 141 14.19 5.92 2.68
C SER A 141 13.16 6.80 1.98
N CYS A 142 12.70 7.84 2.67
CA CYS A 142 12.04 8.98 2.02
C CYS A 142 13.05 9.75 1.14
N ARG A 143 12.59 10.33 0.02
CA ARG A 143 13.36 11.26 -0.83
C ARG A 143 13.51 12.64 -0.22
N PHE A 144 12.52 13.09 0.55
CA PHE A 144 12.34 14.49 0.93
C PHE A 144 12.55 14.73 2.42
N THR A 145 12.90 15.97 2.80
CA THR A 145 12.89 16.39 4.21
C THR A 145 11.46 16.72 4.63
N ARG A 146 11.13 16.60 5.93
CA ARG A 146 9.77 16.87 6.46
C ARG A 146 9.20 18.23 6.04
N ARG A 147 10.06 19.25 5.97
CA ARG A 147 9.71 20.62 5.57
C ARG A 147 9.42 20.79 4.07
N GLN A 148 9.82 19.84 3.24
CA GLN A 148 9.71 19.91 1.77
C GLN A 148 8.77 18.83 1.21
N PHE A 149 8.19 17.98 2.06
CA PHE A 149 7.51 16.76 1.62
C PHE A 149 6.30 17.04 0.75
N PHE A 150 5.36 17.87 1.23
CA PHE A 150 4.16 18.20 0.46
C PHE A 150 4.49 19.12 -0.73
N ASP A 151 5.36 20.11 -0.56
CA ASP A 151 5.84 20.99 -1.65
C ASP A 151 6.43 20.20 -2.82
N ALA A 152 7.35 19.27 -2.55
CA ALA A 152 8.03 18.47 -3.57
C ALA A 152 7.13 17.41 -4.23
N LEU A 153 5.92 17.20 -3.70
CA LEU A 153 4.87 16.37 -4.27
C LEU A 153 3.75 17.19 -4.94
N GLY A 154 3.81 18.52 -4.90
CA GLY A 154 2.73 19.41 -5.39
C GLY A 154 1.51 19.51 -4.46
N MET A 155 1.60 18.92 -3.27
CA MET A 155 0.50 18.76 -2.30
C MET A 155 0.45 19.87 -1.24
N ALA A 156 1.24 20.94 -1.36
CA ALA A 156 1.28 22.05 -0.40
C ALA A 156 -0.13 22.60 -0.05
N HIS A 157 -1.02 22.64 -1.05
CA HIS A 157 -2.41 23.08 -0.94
C HIS A 157 -3.29 22.22 0.00
N HIS A 158 -2.80 21.08 0.51
CA HIS A 158 -3.47 20.31 1.55
C HIS A 158 -3.42 20.99 2.93
N GLY A 159 -2.43 21.85 3.20
CA GLY A 159 -2.30 22.57 4.48
C GLY A 159 -1.90 21.70 5.67
N TYR A 160 -0.86 20.87 5.50
CA TYR A 160 -0.31 20.00 6.54
C TYR A 160 1.22 20.14 6.63
N HIS A 161 1.76 19.88 7.81
CA HIS A 161 3.21 19.75 8.01
C HIS A 161 3.55 18.42 8.70
N ILE A 162 4.68 17.81 8.33
CA ILE A 162 5.11 16.52 8.91
C ILE A 162 5.81 16.74 10.25
N SER A 163 5.19 16.25 11.32
CA SER A 163 5.78 16.20 12.66
C SER A 163 6.89 15.15 12.72
N ARG A 164 6.64 13.92 12.23
CA ARG A 164 7.58 12.79 12.34
C ARG A 164 7.56 11.84 11.14
N TYR A 165 8.71 11.25 10.84
CA TYR A 165 8.83 10.10 9.93
C TYR A 165 8.88 8.78 10.70
N LEU A 166 8.21 7.76 10.16
CA LEU A 166 8.08 6.43 10.77
C LEU A 166 9.01 5.42 10.09
N PHE A 167 9.69 4.60 10.88
CA PHE A 167 10.63 3.59 10.42
C PHE A 167 10.37 2.24 11.11
N ALA A 168 10.32 1.15 10.33
CA ALA A 168 10.18 -0.22 10.83
C ALA A 168 11.39 -1.09 10.47
N THR A 169 11.68 -2.10 11.30
CA THR A 169 12.90 -2.91 11.16
C THR A 169 12.77 -4.03 10.13
N SER A 170 13.83 -4.26 9.36
CA SER A 170 13.87 -5.25 8.26
C SER A 170 14.40 -6.63 8.67
N ASN A 171 14.31 -6.98 9.95
CA ASN A 171 14.91 -8.18 10.54
C ASN A 171 13.91 -9.34 10.74
N ILE A 172 12.68 -9.16 10.26
CA ILE A 172 11.53 -10.07 10.37
C ILE A 172 11.59 -11.11 9.23
N ASN A 173 10.86 -12.23 9.36
CA ASN A 173 10.67 -13.30 8.36
C ASN A 173 9.98 -12.87 7.05
N LEU A 174 10.00 -11.58 6.72
CA LEU A 174 9.27 -10.92 5.64
C LEU A 174 10.23 -10.43 4.53
N PRO A 175 10.96 -11.33 3.84
CA PRO A 175 12.03 -10.96 2.91
C PRO A 175 11.52 -10.08 1.75
N ASN A 176 10.27 -10.28 1.31
CA ASN A 176 9.69 -9.53 0.20
C ASN A 176 9.17 -8.13 0.60
N PHE A 177 9.10 -7.79 1.89
CA PHE A 177 8.59 -6.49 2.35
C PHE A 177 9.63 -5.38 2.26
N PHE A 178 10.91 -5.73 2.39
CA PHE A 178 11.99 -4.78 2.54
C PHE A 178 12.84 -4.73 1.28
N LYS A 179 12.65 -3.67 0.47
CA LYS A 179 13.64 -3.28 -0.54
C LYS A 179 14.97 -3.03 0.19
N LYS A 180 16.03 -3.70 -0.26
CA LYS A 180 17.40 -3.56 0.24
C LYS A 180 18.28 -3.01 -0.88
N SER A 181 19.05 -1.97 -0.59
CA SER A 181 20.02 -1.42 -1.55
C SER A 181 21.11 -2.44 -1.85
N ARG A 182 21.63 -2.41 -3.09
CA ARG A 182 22.78 -3.21 -3.53
C ARG A 182 24.14 -2.57 -3.19
N TRP A 183 24.16 -1.37 -2.59
CA TRP A 183 25.39 -0.67 -2.20
C TRP A 183 26.02 -1.24 -0.92
N PRO A 184 27.35 -1.28 -0.79
CA PRO A 184 28.01 -1.68 0.46
C PRO A 184 27.82 -0.69 1.63
N LYS A 185 27.66 0.60 1.32
CA LYS A 185 27.48 1.70 2.28
C LYS A 185 26.11 2.35 2.08
N VAL A 186 25.13 1.80 2.79
CA VAL A 186 23.71 2.20 2.78
C VAL A 186 23.39 3.20 3.89
N TRP A 187 22.28 3.93 3.77
CA TRP A 187 21.75 4.80 4.83
C TRP A 187 21.32 4.01 6.08
N SER A 188 20.72 2.83 5.89
CA SER A 188 20.44 1.82 6.93
C SER A 188 20.48 0.42 6.32
N LYS A 189 20.92 -0.58 7.11
CA LYS A 189 20.86 -2.01 6.76
C LYS A 189 19.59 -2.69 7.25
N ASN A 190 19.02 -2.16 8.34
CA ASN A 190 18.04 -2.85 9.20
C ASN A 190 16.72 -2.08 9.34
N ALA A 191 16.48 -1.04 8.54
CA ALA A 191 15.29 -0.18 8.62
C ALA A 191 14.80 0.22 7.23
N ASN A 192 13.48 0.34 7.08
CA ASN A 192 12.85 1.10 5.99
C ASN A 192 11.90 2.16 6.56
N TRP A 193 11.80 3.28 5.84
CA TRP A 193 10.74 4.26 6.04
C TRP A 193 9.39 3.64 5.65
N ILE A 194 8.40 3.79 6.52
CA ILE A 194 7.10 3.09 6.41
C ILE A 194 5.90 4.01 6.56
N GLY A 195 6.10 5.30 6.75
CA GLY A 195 5.02 6.27 6.87
C GLY A 195 5.44 7.58 7.54
N TYR A 196 4.45 8.39 7.88
CA TYR A 196 4.65 9.66 8.57
C TYR A 196 3.48 10.02 9.48
N VAL A 197 3.74 10.90 10.43
CA VAL A 197 2.73 11.65 11.19
C VAL A 197 2.78 13.10 10.71
N ALA A 198 1.63 13.64 10.34
CA ALA A 198 1.43 15.03 9.97
C ALA A 198 0.32 15.65 10.81
N VAL A 199 0.27 16.98 10.85
CA VAL A 199 -0.83 17.72 11.47
C VAL A 199 -1.20 18.91 10.60
N SER A 200 -2.48 19.24 10.58
CA SER A 200 -3.03 20.37 9.84
C SER A 200 -2.50 21.71 10.36
N ASP A 201 -2.26 22.66 9.46
CA ASP A 201 -1.93 24.04 9.82
C ASP A 201 -3.18 24.87 10.18
N ASP A 202 -2.97 26.10 10.64
CA ASP A 202 -4.04 26.95 11.14
C ASP A 202 -5.03 27.42 10.07
N GLU A 203 -4.72 27.32 8.78
CA GLU A 203 -5.68 27.60 7.71
C GLU A 203 -6.54 26.36 7.45
N MET A 204 -5.89 25.20 7.33
CA MET A 204 -6.59 23.93 7.11
C MET A 204 -7.46 23.54 8.32
N SER A 205 -7.00 23.69 9.56
CA SER A 205 -7.82 23.39 10.75
C SER A 205 -9.09 24.25 10.82
N LYS A 206 -9.06 25.49 10.32
CA LYS A 206 -10.27 26.34 10.21
C LYS A 206 -11.24 25.84 9.13
N ARG A 207 -10.73 25.28 8.02
CA ARG A 207 -11.54 24.64 6.98
C ARG A 207 -12.14 23.30 7.44
N LEU A 208 -11.40 22.54 8.23
CA LEU A 208 -11.81 21.26 8.83
C LEU A 208 -12.71 21.42 10.06
N GLY A 209 -12.70 22.58 10.71
CA GLY A 209 -13.38 22.82 12.00
C GLY A 209 -12.71 22.15 13.20
N HIS A 210 -11.50 21.59 13.02
CA HIS A 210 -10.72 20.89 14.04
C HIS A 210 -9.26 20.71 13.59
N ARG A 211 -8.37 20.42 14.54
CA ARG A 211 -6.97 20.02 14.32
C ARG A 211 -6.90 18.52 14.01
N ASP A 212 -6.77 18.16 12.74
CA ASP A 212 -6.53 16.77 12.33
C ASP A 212 -5.04 16.41 12.45
N ILE A 213 -4.75 15.39 13.27
CA ILE A 213 -3.47 14.69 13.35
C ILE A 213 -3.57 13.46 12.44
N THR A 214 -2.95 13.53 11.25
CA THR A 214 -3.00 12.42 10.28
C THR A 214 -1.78 11.51 10.37
N ILE A 215 -2.01 10.21 10.50
CA ILE A 215 -0.99 9.15 10.47
C ILE A 215 -1.12 8.39 9.14
N ALA A 216 -0.13 8.52 8.26
CA ALA A 216 -0.15 7.91 6.93
C ALA A 216 0.85 6.75 6.82
N TRP A 217 0.33 5.53 6.58
CA TRP A 217 1.11 4.30 6.46
C TRP A 217 1.34 3.88 5.01
N ARG A 218 2.61 3.65 4.66
CA ARG A 218 3.06 3.20 3.33
C ARG A 218 3.00 1.68 3.22
N GLY A 219 2.13 1.17 2.34
CA GLY A 219 2.04 -0.25 2.01
C GLY A 219 3.26 -0.83 1.28
N THR A 220 3.13 -2.04 0.74
CA THR A 220 4.16 -2.71 -0.07
C THR A 220 4.19 -2.19 -1.52
N VAL A 221 5.34 -2.35 -2.19
CA VAL A 221 5.55 -2.20 -3.66
C VAL A 221 6.35 -3.40 -4.18
N THR A 222 6.08 -4.55 -3.57
CA THR A 222 6.41 -5.87 -4.07
C THR A 222 5.12 -6.54 -4.52
N ARG A 223 5.24 -7.56 -5.36
CA ARG A 223 4.08 -8.26 -5.92
C ARG A 223 3.26 -8.91 -4.81
N LEU A 224 2.06 -9.35 -5.16
CA LEU A 224 1.13 -10.11 -4.32
C LEU A 224 1.74 -11.39 -3.70
N GLU A 225 2.92 -11.80 -4.17
CA GLU A 225 3.89 -12.67 -3.48
C GLU A 225 4.04 -12.33 -1.98
N TRP A 226 3.95 -11.05 -1.58
CA TRP A 226 4.00 -10.62 -0.17
C TRP A 226 2.89 -11.23 0.70
N ILE A 227 1.73 -11.57 0.12
CA ILE A 227 0.60 -12.12 0.87
C ILE A 227 0.98 -13.48 1.45
N ALA A 228 1.78 -14.28 0.73
CA ALA A 228 2.27 -15.58 1.19
C ALA A 228 3.24 -15.46 2.38
N ASP A 229 4.10 -14.44 2.39
CA ASP A 229 4.97 -14.09 3.53
C ASP A 229 4.14 -13.67 4.77
N LEU A 230 2.87 -13.27 4.62
CA LEU A 230 1.91 -12.96 5.70
C LEU A 230 0.76 -13.98 5.83
N MET A 231 0.97 -15.22 5.41
CA MET A 231 0.09 -16.35 5.76
C MET A 231 0.45 -17.00 7.09
N ASP A 232 1.00 -16.21 8.02
CA ASP A 232 1.30 -16.61 9.39
C ASP A 232 0.01 -16.70 10.25
N PHE A 233 0.17 -17.19 11.47
CA PHE A 233 -0.92 -17.53 12.39
C PHE A 233 -1.37 -16.35 13.26
N LEU A 234 -2.64 -16.38 13.69
CA LEU A 234 -3.21 -15.41 14.62
C LEU A 234 -2.52 -15.44 16.00
N LYS A 235 -1.86 -14.32 16.36
CA LYS A 235 -1.09 -14.12 17.59
C LYS A 235 -1.83 -13.17 18.56
N PRO A 236 -1.90 -13.44 19.88
CA PRO A 236 -2.54 -12.54 20.84
C PRO A 236 -1.85 -11.18 20.86
N ILE A 237 -2.61 -10.09 20.74
CA ILE A 237 -2.05 -8.74 20.58
C ILE A 237 -1.19 -8.30 21.78
N SER A 238 -1.54 -8.80 22.98
CA SER A 238 -0.81 -8.61 24.23
C SER A 238 0.59 -9.23 24.26
N SER A 239 0.90 -10.17 23.35
CA SER A 239 2.23 -10.80 23.22
C SER A 239 3.34 -9.77 22.97
N ASN A 240 3.00 -8.65 22.31
CA ASN A 240 3.94 -7.61 21.89
C ASN A 240 3.75 -6.30 22.69
N LYS A 241 3.28 -6.41 23.94
CA LYS A 241 3.11 -5.30 24.90
C LYS A 241 2.10 -4.21 24.50
N ILE A 242 1.21 -4.48 23.55
CA ILE A 242 -0.03 -3.70 23.38
C ILE A 242 -0.96 -4.11 24.52
N PRO A 243 -1.52 -3.18 25.33
CA PRO A 243 -2.52 -3.53 26.33
C PRO A 243 -3.69 -4.28 25.68
N CYS A 244 -4.23 -5.30 26.35
CA CYS A 244 -5.55 -5.86 26.02
C CYS A 244 -6.02 -6.71 27.21
N PRO A 245 -7.24 -6.51 27.72
CA PRO A 245 -7.78 -7.33 28.81
C PRO A 245 -8.21 -8.73 28.37
N ASP A 246 -8.50 -8.93 27.07
CA ASP A 246 -8.90 -10.23 26.51
C ASP A 246 -7.75 -10.90 25.74
N PRO A 247 -7.19 -12.03 26.24
CA PRO A 247 -6.15 -12.79 25.52
C PRO A 247 -6.66 -13.51 24.26
N MET A 248 -7.97 -13.51 23.99
CA MET A 248 -8.56 -14.04 22.76
C MET A 248 -8.58 -13.03 21.61
N VAL A 249 -8.27 -11.75 21.86
CA VAL A 249 -8.01 -10.74 20.82
C VAL A 249 -6.70 -11.05 20.11
N LYS A 250 -6.79 -11.43 18.83
CA LYS A 250 -5.64 -11.85 18.03
C LYS A 250 -5.58 -11.12 16.70
N VAL A 251 -4.36 -10.83 16.28
CA VAL A 251 -4.02 -10.22 14.99
C VAL A 251 -3.02 -11.09 14.22
N GLU A 252 -2.89 -10.85 12.93
CA GLU A 252 -1.84 -11.45 12.10
C GLU A 252 -0.46 -11.05 12.68
N SER A 253 0.45 -12.01 12.83
CA SER A 253 1.72 -11.78 13.55
C SER A 253 2.71 -10.91 12.81
N GLY A 254 2.78 -10.98 11.47
CA GLY A 254 3.67 -10.15 10.67
C GLY A 254 3.32 -8.66 10.72
N PHE A 255 2.03 -8.28 10.72
CA PHE A 255 1.60 -6.90 11.01
C PHE A 255 2.00 -6.47 12.43
N LEU A 256 1.79 -7.33 13.43
CA LEU A 256 2.09 -7.03 14.83
C LEU A 256 3.59 -6.87 15.07
N ASP A 257 4.41 -7.76 14.55
CA ASP A 257 5.86 -7.75 14.70
C ASP A 257 6.45 -6.59 13.87
N LEU A 258 5.94 -6.30 12.67
CA LEU A 258 6.31 -5.11 11.89
C LEU A 258 5.99 -3.78 12.59
N TYR A 259 4.91 -3.74 13.37
CA TYR A 259 4.51 -2.57 14.15
C TYR A 259 5.35 -2.39 15.43
N THR A 260 5.75 -3.50 16.07
CA THR A 260 6.29 -3.49 17.45
C THR A 260 7.77 -3.86 17.58
N ASP A 261 8.39 -4.47 16.56
CA ASP A 261 9.82 -4.82 16.58
C ASP A 261 10.74 -3.59 16.48
N LYS A 262 11.93 -3.74 17.04
CA LYS A 262 12.98 -2.72 17.07
C LYS A 262 14.37 -3.32 17.15
N ASP A 263 15.36 -2.60 16.63
CA ASP A 263 16.78 -2.92 16.73
C ASP A 263 17.49 -1.77 17.45
N VAL A 264 17.88 -2.02 18.70
CA VAL A 264 18.54 -1.02 19.57
C VAL A 264 19.88 -0.50 19.00
N ASN A 265 20.49 -1.23 18.05
CA ASN A 265 21.72 -0.83 17.36
C ASN A 265 21.43 -0.03 16.07
N CYS A 266 20.19 -0.06 15.57
CA CYS A 266 19.77 0.70 14.40
C CYS A 266 19.37 2.12 14.80
N ARG A 267 20.10 3.13 14.30
CA ARG A 267 19.80 4.57 14.50
C ARG A 267 18.32 4.95 14.31
N PHE A 268 17.64 4.31 13.35
CA PHE A 268 16.27 4.66 12.94
C PHE A 268 15.20 3.75 13.55
N CYS A 269 15.59 2.58 14.08
CA CYS A 269 14.68 1.62 14.70
C CYS A 269 15.09 1.30 16.13
N LYS A 270 15.76 2.23 16.83
CA LYS A 270 16.01 2.14 18.28
C LYS A 270 14.69 2.06 19.06
N PHE A 271 13.68 2.75 18.52
CA PHE A 271 12.27 2.64 18.90
C PHE A 271 11.49 1.94 17.80
N SER A 272 10.47 1.15 18.15
CA SER A 272 9.59 0.52 17.16
C SER A 272 8.67 1.53 16.47
N ALA A 273 7.98 1.13 15.40
CA ALA A 273 7.04 2.02 14.71
C ALA A 273 5.87 2.44 15.64
N ARG A 274 5.42 1.52 16.50
CA ARG A 274 4.54 1.78 17.65
C ARG A 274 5.07 2.89 18.56
N GLU A 275 6.27 2.72 19.10
CA GLU A 275 6.89 3.68 20.03
C GLU A 275 7.10 5.05 19.36
N GLN A 276 7.35 5.10 18.05
CA GLN A 276 7.43 6.34 17.28
C GLN A 276 6.07 7.03 17.12
N ILE A 277 4.97 6.29 16.95
CA ILE A 277 3.62 6.87 16.86
C ILE A 277 3.14 7.36 18.22
N LEU A 278 3.14 6.50 19.24
CA LEU A 278 2.53 6.84 20.54
C LEU A 278 3.22 8.05 21.20
N THR A 279 4.52 8.24 20.98
CA THR A 279 5.24 9.42 21.47
C THR A 279 4.92 10.70 20.71
N GLU A 280 4.72 10.65 19.40
CA GLU A 280 4.39 11.84 18.61
C GLU A 280 2.92 12.23 18.74
N VAL A 281 2.01 11.26 18.73
CA VAL A 281 0.58 11.49 19.00
C VAL A 281 0.42 12.11 20.38
N LYS A 282 1.09 11.58 21.41
CA LYS A 282 1.04 12.19 22.75
C LYS A 282 1.48 13.66 22.75
N LYS A 283 2.65 13.93 22.17
CA LYS A 283 3.24 15.27 22.07
C LYS A 283 2.35 16.26 21.30
N LEU A 284 1.66 15.79 20.25
CA LEU A 284 0.70 16.61 19.49
C LEU A 284 -0.59 16.87 20.28
N LEU A 285 -1.10 15.87 21.01
CA LEU A 285 -2.26 16.04 21.89
C LEU A 285 -1.98 17.02 23.04
N GLU A 286 -0.78 16.97 23.64
CA GLU A 286 -0.35 17.93 24.66
C GLU A 286 -0.12 19.34 24.08
N LEU A 287 0.34 19.46 22.84
CA LEU A 287 0.55 20.74 22.15
C LEU A 287 -0.76 21.44 21.75
N TYR A 288 -1.80 20.69 21.41
CA TYR A 288 -3.08 21.20 20.88
C TYR A 288 -4.28 20.96 21.82
N GLN A 289 -4.05 20.66 23.11
CA GLN A 289 -5.09 20.27 24.09
C GLN A 289 -6.26 21.27 24.25
N ASP A 290 -6.01 22.55 23.95
CA ASP A 290 -6.99 23.65 24.01
C ASP A 290 -7.84 23.78 22.72
N GLU A 291 -7.58 22.97 21.69
CA GLU A 291 -8.34 22.90 20.44
C GLU A 291 -9.31 21.70 20.42
N GLU A 292 -10.20 21.66 19.42
CA GLU A 292 -10.87 20.42 19.02
C GLU A 292 -9.94 19.64 18.09
N ILE A 293 -9.71 18.36 18.41
CA ILE A 293 -8.71 17.51 17.74
C ILE A 293 -9.41 16.28 17.11
N SER A 294 -8.84 15.73 16.04
CA SER A 294 -9.07 14.34 15.61
C SER A 294 -7.74 13.62 15.36
N ILE A 295 -7.76 12.28 15.39
CA ILE A 295 -6.65 11.45 14.92
C ILE A 295 -7.16 10.62 13.74
N THR A 296 -6.77 11.03 12.53
CA THR A 296 -7.10 10.28 11.31
C THR A 296 -5.95 9.37 10.92
N ILE A 297 -6.23 8.12 10.58
CA ILE A 297 -5.20 7.17 10.15
C ILE A 297 -5.55 6.66 8.76
N THR A 298 -4.57 6.71 7.85
CA THR A 298 -4.74 6.30 6.45
C THR A 298 -3.65 5.36 6.00
N GLY A 299 -3.97 4.50 5.04
CA GLY A 299 -3.02 3.58 4.44
C GLY A 299 -3.64 2.77 3.31
N HIS A 300 -2.77 2.17 2.51
CA HIS A 300 -3.14 1.29 1.40
C HIS A 300 -2.45 -0.06 1.52
N SER A 301 -3.10 -1.15 1.12
CA SER A 301 -2.53 -2.51 1.15
C SER A 301 -2.09 -2.88 2.58
N LEU A 302 -0.85 -3.34 2.79
CA LEU A 302 -0.21 -3.44 4.11
C LEU A 302 -0.43 -2.19 5.00
N GLY A 303 -0.37 -0.99 4.42
CA GLY A 303 -0.52 0.26 5.16
C GLY A 303 -1.90 0.37 5.82
N SER A 304 -2.94 -0.19 5.21
CA SER A 304 -4.28 -0.29 5.80
C SER A 304 -4.32 -1.17 7.04
N ALA A 305 -3.54 -2.26 7.06
CA ALA A 305 -3.48 -3.15 8.20
C ALA A 305 -2.75 -2.51 9.39
N LEU A 306 -1.62 -1.83 9.11
CA LEU A 306 -0.91 -1.04 10.10
C LEU A 306 -1.75 0.16 10.59
N ALA A 307 -2.56 0.77 9.72
CA ALA A 307 -3.49 1.83 10.09
C ALA A 307 -4.51 1.34 11.13
N ILE A 308 -5.24 0.26 10.82
CA ILE A 308 -6.19 -0.40 11.73
C ILE A 308 -5.53 -0.82 13.04
N LEU A 309 -4.36 -1.46 12.99
CA LEU A 309 -3.63 -1.90 14.19
C LEU A 309 -3.18 -0.74 15.08
N SER A 310 -2.71 0.36 14.48
CA SER A 310 -2.29 1.56 15.22
C SER A 310 -3.47 2.34 15.81
N ALA A 311 -4.62 2.35 15.13
CA ALA A 311 -5.85 2.96 15.66
C ALA A 311 -6.35 2.21 16.90
N TYR A 312 -6.33 0.88 16.84
CA TYR A 312 -6.63 0.01 17.98
C TYR A 312 -5.68 0.32 19.16
N ASP A 313 -4.36 0.31 18.93
CA ASP A 313 -3.37 0.50 19.99
C ASP A 313 -3.43 1.89 20.64
N ILE A 314 -3.71 2.94 19.87
CA ILE A 314 -3.91 4.30 20.40
C ILE A 314 -5.08 4.33 21.39
N VAL A 315 -6.24 3.76 21.05
CA VAL A 315 -7.43 3.83 21.91
C VAL A 315 -7.42 2.80 23.05
N GLU A 316 -6.90 1.59 22.82
CA GLU A 316 -6.73 0.57 23.87
C GLU A 316 -5.63 0.95 24.89
N THR A 317 -4.62 1.73 24.48
CA THR A 317 -3.66 2.38 25.41
C THR A 317 -4.28 3.59 26.13
N GLY A 318 -5.48 4.05 25.72
CA GLY A 318 -6.14 5.25 26.26
C GLY A 318 -5.48 6.56 25.85
N LEU A 319 -4.63 6.56 24.81
CA LEU A 319 -3.86 7.73 24.40
C LEU A 319 -4.73 8.84 23.81
N ASN A 320 -5.90 8.52 23.28
CA ASN A 320 -6.85 9.51 22.78
C ASN A 320 -7.69 10.18 23.90
N LEU A 321 -7.47 9.86 25.18
CA LEU A 321 -8.15 10.49 26.31
C LEU A 321 -7.37 11.72 26.79
N LEU A 322 -8.02 12.89 26.77
CA LEU A 322 -7.46 14.13 27.29
C LEU A 322 -7.57 14.22 28.82
N ASN A 323 -6.82 15.14 29.43
CA ASN A 323 -6.77 15.36 30.88
C ASN A 323 -8.13 15.75 31.51
N ASP A 324 -9.08 16.21 30.70
CA ASP A 324 -10.46 16.57 31.07
C ASP A 324 -11.48 15.44 30.82
N CYS A 325 -10.99 14.23 30.52
CA CYS A 325 -11.74 13.04 30.12
C CYS A 325 -12.50 13.14 28.77
N ARG A 326 -12.28 14.17 27.94
CA ARG A 326 -12.74 14.13 26.53
C ARG A 326 -11.97 13.06 25.76
N ALA A 327 -12.68 12.26 24.98
CA ALA A 327 -12.09 11.33 24.03
C ALA A 327 -11.94 12.00 22.65
N VAL A 328 -10.71 12.08 22.15
CA VAL A 328 -10.42 12.48 20.78
C VAL A 328 -10.90 11.36 19.84
N PRO A 329 -11.69 11.67 18.79
CA PRO A 329 -12.13 10.68 17.83
C PRO A 329 -10.94 10.11 17.04
N VAL A 330 -10.92 8.79 16.89
CA VAL A 330 -9.90 8.06 16.12
C VAL A 330 -10.58 7.30 14.99
N SER A 331 -10.19 7.64 13.76
CA SER A 331 -10.89 7.21 12.54
C SER A 331 -9.89 6.72 11.48
N VAL A 332 -10.27 5.66 10.75
CA VAL A 332 -9.40 4.99 9.78
C VAL A 332 -10.02 5.00 8.38
N PHE A 333 -9.33 5.61 7.43
CA PHE A 333 -9.66 5.54 6.01
C PHE A 333 -8.67 4.61 5.31
N SER A 334 -9.14 3.41 4.94
CA SER A 334 -8.30 2.32 4.48
C SER A 334 -8.62 1.91 3.05
N PHE A 335 -7.58 1.66 2.25
CA PHE A 335 -7.70 1.38 0.82
C PHE A 335 -7.15 -0.02 0.53
N SER A 336 -7.96 -0.92 -0.04
CA SER A 336 -7.56 -2.29 -0.35
C SER A 336 -6.83 -3.04 0.79
N GLY A 337 -7.28 -2.81 2.02
CA GLY A 337 -6.66 -3.41 3.20
C GLY A 337 -7.03 -4.89 3.40
N PRO A 338 -6.06 -5.76 3.72
CA PRO A 338 -6.34 -7.13 4.15
C PRO A 338 -7.01 -7.16 5.54
N ARG A 339 -7.52 -8.33 5.94
CA ARG A 339 -8.02 -8.57 7.30
C ARG A 339 -6.86 -8.55 8.30
N VAL A 340 -7.06 -7.93 9.45
CA VAL A 340 -5.99 -7.66 10.43
C VAL A 340 -6.01 -8.64 11.60
N GLY A 341 -7.18 -9.15 11.98
CA GLY A 341 -7.34 -10.03 13.13
C GLY A 341 -8.63 -10.83 13.12
N ASN A 342 -8.92 -11.48 14.24
CA ASN A 342 -10.09 -12.34 14.42
C ASN A 342 -11.35 -11.56 14.82
N VAL A 343 -12.48 -12.27 14.95
CA VAL A 343 -13.75 -11.66 15.40
C VAL A 343 -13.62 -10.97 16.77
N ARG A 344 -12.76 -11.44 17.68
CA ARG A 344 -12.52 -10.77 18.97
C ARG A 344 -11.81 -9.43 18.81
N PHE A 345 -10.84 -9.34 17.90
CA PHE A 345 -10.23 -8.06 17.53
C PHE A 345 -11.27 -7.09 16.94
N LYS A 346 -12.19 -7.58 16.09
CA LYS A 346 -13.32 -6.79 15.58
C LYS A 346 -14.23 -6.29 16.71
N GLU A 347 -14.79 -7.20 17.50
CA GLU A 347 -15.69 -6.89 18.63
C GLU A 347 -15.04 -5.89 19.60
N ARG A 348 -13.74 -6.08 19.91
CA ARG A 348 -13.02 -5.17 20.80
C ARG A 348 -12.84 -3.79 20.16
N MET A 349 -12.41 -3.71 18.91
CA MET A 349 -12.20 -2.43 18.20
C MET A 349 -13.50 -1.64 18.04
N GLU A 350 -14.61 -2.33 17.78
CA GLU A 350 -15.96 -1.75 17.77
C GLU A 350 -16.39 -1.28 19.18
N SER A 351 -16.09 -2.05 20.24
CA SER A 351 -16.35 -1.64 21.64
C SER A 351 -15.52 -0.44 22.12
N LEU A 352 -14.39 -0.16 21.48
CA LEU A 352 -13.55 1.02 21.72
C LEU A 352 -14.07 2.27 20.97
N GLY A 353 -15.08 2.12 20.10
CA GLY A 353 -15.63 3.23 19.30
C GLY A 353 -14.74 3.69 18.14
N VAL A 354 -13.71 2.93 17.78
CA VAL A 354 -12.81 3.28 16.65
C VAL A 354 -13.56 3.14 15.34
N LYS A 355 -13.61 4.22 14.55
CA LYS A 355 -14.34 4.24 13.27
C LYS A 355 -13.42 3.79 12.14
N VAL A 356 -13.89 2.87 11.30
CA VAL A 356 -13.10 2.32 10.19
C VAL A 356 -13.95 2.26 8.93
N LEU A 357 -13.50 2.92 7.87
CA LEU A 357 -14.09 2.87 6.53
C LEU A 357 -13.09 2.21 5.57
N ARG A 358 -13.55 1.19 4.86
CA ARG A 358 -12.76 0.35 3.95
C ARG A 358 -13.20 0.57 2.51
N VAL A 359 -12.41 1.31 1.75
CA VAL A 359 -12.59 1.48 0.30
C VAL A 359 -11.93 0.28 -0.40
N VAL A 360 -12.73 -0.48 -1.16
CA VAL A 360 -12.27 -1.72 -1.81
C VAL A 360 -12.77 -1.82 -3.25
N ASN A 361 -11.91 -2.23 -4.17
CA ASN A 361 -12.29 -2.68 -5.51
C ASN A 361 -12.78 -4.13 -5.41
N VAL A 362 -14.01 -4.42 -5.83
CA VAL A 362 -14.61 -5.78 -5.72
C VAL A 362 -13.81 -6.87 -6.45
N HIS A 363 -12.96 -6.48 -7.40
CA HIS A 363 -12.09 -7.38 -8.17
C HIS A 363 -10.70 -7.61 -7.53
N ASP A 364 -10.34 -6.85 -6.49
CA ASP A 364 -9.09 -7.07 -5.74
C ASP A 364 -9.16 -8.35 -4.89
N ILE A 365 -8.01 -9.01 -4.66
CA ILE A 365 -7.86 -10.17 -3.78
C ILE A 365 -7.25 -9.84 -2.41
N VAL A 366 -6.62 -8.68 -2.25
CA VAL A 366 -5.93 -8.33 -0.98
C VAL A 366 -6.92 -8.21 0.18
N PRO A 367 -8.08 -7.51 0.06
CA PRO A 367 -9.11 -7.55 1.10
C PRO A 367 -9.63 -8.96 1.42
N LYS A 368 -9.60 -9.87 0.46
CA LYS A 368 -10.09 -11.25 0.65
C LYS A 368 -9.12 -12.13 1.45
N SER A 369 -7.97 -11.58 1.89
CA SER A 369 -6.87 -12.25 2.59
C SER A 369 -6.61 -11.63 3.98
N PRO A 370 -6.05 -12.37 4.96
CA PRO A 370 -5.83 -13.81 4.94
C PRO A 370 -7.12 -14.61 5.19
N GLY A 371 -7.07 -15.93 4.99
CA GLY A 371 -8.17 -16.86 5.23
C GLY A 371 -8.96 -17.28 3.98
N LEU A 372 -9.51 -18.50 4.03
CA LEU A 372 -10.37 -19.08 2.98
C LEU A 372 -11.76 -18.42 2.92
N PHE A 373 -12.48 -18.66 1.82
CA PHE A 373 -13.81 -18.10 1.49
C PHE A 373 -14.96 -18.55 2.41
N PHE A 374 -14.89 -18.23 3.70
CA PHE A 374 -16.07 -18.13 4.56
C PHE A 374 -16.64 -16.71 4.40
N ASN A 375 -17.53 -16.53 3.42
CA ASN A 375 -18.24 -15.27 3.22
C ASN A 375 -18.87 -14.80 4.55
N GLU A 376 -18.82 -13.51 4.86
CA GLU A 376 -19.42 -12.94 6.08
C GLU A 376 -20.97 -13.10 6.12
N ASN A 377 -21.56 -13.61 5.03
CA ASN A 377 -22.95 -14.06 4.89
C ASN A 377 -23.22 -15.51 5.35
N VAL A 378 -22.27 -16.24 5.95
CA VAL A 378 -22.56 -17.57 6.52
C VAL A 378 -23.41 -17.47 7.80
N SER A 379 -24.24 -18.50 8.04
CA SER A 379 -25.11 -18.55 9.23
C SER A 379 -24.31 -18.35 10.54
N PRO A 380 -24.83 -17.60 11.53
CA PRO A 380 -24.19 -17.41 12.83
C PRO A 380 -23.78 -18.71 13.55
N VAL A 381 -24.49 -19.81 13.28
CA VAL A 381 -24.14 -21.15 13.82
C VAL A 381 -22.82 -21.66 13.22
N LEU A 382 -22.54 -21.36 11.95
CA LEU A 382 -21.31 -21.77 11.28
C LEU A 382 -20.14 -20.85 11.62
N MET A 383 -20.37 -19.53 11.77
CA MET A 383 -19.39 -18.60 12.37
C MET A 383 -18.89 -19.14 13.71
N LYS A 384 -19.82 -19.51 14.60
CA LYS A 384 -19.50 -19.97 15.96
C LYS A 384 -18.77 -21.31 16.03
N LEU A 385 -18.81 -22.11 14.97
CA LEU A 385 -17.99 -23.31 14.82
C LEU A 385 -16.61 -23.01 14.22
N ALA A 386 -16.50 -21.96 13.39
CA ALA A 386 -15.24 -21.49 12.81
C ALA A 386 -14.43 -20.56 13.75
N GLU A 387 -15.07 -19.91 14.74
CA GLU A 387 -14.44 -19.07 15.78
C GLU A 387 -13.25 -19.75 16.49
N GLY A 388 -13.29 -21.07 16.65
CA GLY A 388 -12.22 -21.86 17.28
C GLY A 388 -11.01 -22.14 16.38
N LEU A 389 -11.06 -21.82 15.08
CA LEU A 389 -9.99 -22.12 14.13
C LEU A 389 -8.92 -20.99 14.11
N PRO A 390 -7.62 -21.31 14.11
CA PRO A 390 -6.52 -20.33 14.14
C PRO A 390 -6.36 -19.51 12.84
N TRP A 391 -7.28 -19.66 11.89
CA TRP A 391 -7.32 -18.99 10.58
C TRP A 391 -8.59 -18.13 10.39
N SER A 392 -9.39 -17.94 11.46
CA SER A 392 -10.65 -17.18 11.40
C SER A 392 -10.38 -15.67 11.51
N TYR A 393 -10.18 -15.04 10.35
CA TYR A 393 -10.00 -13.59 10.19
C TYR A 393 -11.33 -12.89 9.88
N SER A 394 -11.49 -11.62 10.28
CA SER A 394 -12.72 -10.84 10.06
C SER A 394 -12.41 -9.40 9.65
N HIS A 395 -13.31 -8.76 8.90
CA HIS A 395 -13.22 -7.32 8.62
C HIS A 395 -13.80 -6.48 9.75
N VAL A 396 -13.10 -5.39 10.10
CA VAL A 396 -13.59 -4.35 11.00
C VAL A 396 -14.18 -3.19 10.19
N GLY A 397 -15.27 -2.60 10.67
CA GLY A 397 -15.85 -1.38 10.10
C GLY A 397 -16.57 -1.53 8.76
N VAL A 398 -16.98 -0.39 8.23
CA VAL A 398 -17.90 -0.23 7.10
C VAL A 398 -17.17 -0.40 5.77
N GLU A 399 -17.85 -0.99 4.78
CA GLU A 399 -17.29 -1.22 3.44
C GLU A 399 -17.90 -0.27 2.39
N LEU A 400 -17.02 0.42 1.65
CA LEU A 400 -17.36 1.09 0.40
C LEU A 400 -16.80 0.25 -0.75
N ALA A 401 -17.66 -0.61 -1.29
CA ALA A 401 -17.34 -1.47 -2.43
C ALA A 401 -17.49 -0.70 -3.76
N LEU A 402 -16.39 -0.56 -4.48
CA LEU A 402 -16.29 0.07 -5.81
C LEU A 402 -16.05 -1.00 -6.88
N ASP A 403 -16.60 -0.80 -8.07
CA ASP A 403 -16.32 -1.67 -9.22
C ASP A 403 -15.59 -0.89 -10.32
N HIS A 404 -14.37 -1.32 -10.64
CA HIS A 404 -13.54 -0.66 -11.63
C HIS A 404 -14.06 -0.83 -13.07
N THR A 405 -14.84 -1.88 -13.34
CA THR A 405 -15.39 -2.17 -14.67
C THR A 405 -16.43 -1.14 -15.12
N HIS A 406 -17.04 -0.42 -14.16
CA HIS A 406 -17.97 0.69 -14.42
C HIS A 406 -17.28 1.94 -15.00
N SER A 407 -15.96 2.07 -14.88
CA SER A 407 -15.27 3.28 -15.34
C SER A 407 -15.04 3.27 -16.85
N PRO A 408 -15.42 4.33 -17.60
CA PRO A 408 -15.15 4.42 -19.03
C PRO A 408 -13.65 4.58 -19.33
N PHE A 409 -12.83 4.95 -18.34
CA PHE A 409 -11.40 5.19 -18.50
C PHE A 409 -10.51 3.93 -18.40
N LEU A 410 -10.97 2.90 -17.68
CA LEU A 410 -10.13 1.75 -17.27
C LEU A 410 -10.24 0.54 -18.21
N LYS A 411 -9.12 -0.16 -18.39
CA LYS A 411 -9.02 -1.45 -19.09
C LYS A 411 -9.86 -2.50 -18.38
N GLN A 412 -10.62 -3.28 -19.14
CA GLN A 412 -11.32 -4.46 -18.64
C GLN A 412 -10.30 -5.61 -18.55
N THR A 413 -9.50 -5.61 -17.49
CA THR A 413 -8.34 -6.50 -17.32
C THR A 413 -8.49 -7.40 -16.09
N GLY A 414 -8.00 -8.64 -16.20
CA GLY A 414 -7.87 -9.57 -15.07
C GLY A 414 -6.60 -9.35 -14.23
N ASP A 415 -5.84 -8.29 -14.49
CA ASP A 415 -4.62 -7.97 -13.73
C ASP A 415 -4.97 -7.50 -12.30
N LEU A 416 -4.72 -8.38 -11.34
CA LEU A 416 -4.92 -8.14 -9.92
C LEU A 416 -4.07 -6.97 -9.38
N THR A 417 -2.94 -6.64 -10.01
CA THR A 417 -2.11 -5.50 -9.61
C THR A 417 -2.70 -4.16 -10.07
N CYS A 418 -3.42 -4.15 -11.20
CA CYS A 418 -4.26 -3.03 -11.60
C CYS A 418 -5.47 -2.88 -10.66
N ALA A 419 -6.16 -3.98 -10.33
CA ALA A 419 -7.27 -3.95 -9.39
C ALA A 419 -6.87 -3.43 -7.98
N HIS A 420 -5.64 -3.75 -7.55
CA HIS A 420 -5.01 -3.33 -6.29
C HIS A 420 -4.27 -1.98 -6.36
N ASN A 421 -4.49 -1.16 -7.40
CA ASN A 421 -3.82 0.15 -7.53
C ASN A 421 -4.53 1.23 -6.69
N LEU A 422 -3.79 1.95 -5.83
CA LEU A 422 -4.35 3.03 -5.02
C LEU A 422 -4.93 4.17 -5.88
N GLU A 423 -4.21 4.66 -6.89
CA GLU A 423 -4.71 5.74 -7.75
C GLU A 423 -5.96 5.32 -8.54
N ALA A 424 -6.13 4.02 -8.81
CA ALA A 424 -7.38 3.51 -9.35
C ALA A 424 -8.53 3.63 -8.32
N HIS A 425 -8.30 3.36 -7.03
CA HIS A 425 -9.33 3.60 -6.00
C HIS A 425 -9.71 5.08 -5.89
N LEU A 426 -8.76 6.00 -5.98
CA LEU A 426 -9.04 7.45 -5.92
C LEU A 426 -9.80 7.94 -7.16
N HIS A 427 -9.45 7.44 -8.35
CA HIS A 427 -10.20 7.65 -9.59
C HIS A 427 -11.64 7.08 -9.51
N LEU A 428 -11.81 5.91 -8.89
CA LEU A 428 -13.13 5.29 -8.72
C LEU A 428 -13.99 6.00 -7.67
N LEU A 429 -13.39 6.53 -6.60
CA LEU A 429 -14.08 7.41 -5.65
C LEU A 429 -14.58 8.68 -6.33
N ASP A 430 -13.74 9.33 -7.13
CA ASP A 430 -14.13 10.57 -7.84
C ASP A 430 -15.31 10.31 -8.79
N GLY A 431 -15.30 9.18 -9.49
CA GLY A 431 -16.35 8.81 -10.44
C GLY A 431 -17.62 8.19 -9.85
N TYR A 432 -17.63 7.80 -8.57
CA TYR A 432 -18.72 7.03 -7.97
C TYR A 432 -19.78 7.94 -7.31
N HIS A 433 -21.06 7.66 -7.62
CA HIS A 433 -22.21 8.44 -7.13
C HIS A 433 -23.25 7.63 -6.34
N GLY A 434 -23.14 6.30 -6.32
CA GLY A 434 -24.16 5.39 -5.76
C GLY A 434 -24.41 4.17 -6.66
N LYS A 435 -25.08 3.14 -6.14
CA LYS A 435 -25.37 1.90 -6.88
C LYS A 435 -26.34 2.16 -8.03
N GLY A 436 -26.06 1.57 -9.19
CA GLY A 436 -26.84 1.77 -10.42
C GLY A 436 -26.75 3.17 -11.04
N ARG A 437 -26.01 4.12 -10.44
CA ARG A 437 -25.75 5.44 -11.02
C ARG A 437 -24.58 5.36 -12.00
N ARG A 438 -24.56 6.27 -12.97
CA ARG A 438 -23.49 6.36 -13.98
C ARG A 438 -22.18 6.83 -13.34
N PHE A 439 -21.05 6.30 -13.82
CA PHE A 439 -19.73 6.81 -13.50
C PHE A 439 -19.51 8.20 -14.12
N VAL A 440 -19.21 9.21 -13.30
CA VAL A 440 -18.96 10.60 -13.73
C VAL A 440 -17.97 11.26 -12.75
N LEU A 441 -16.84 11.78 -13.23
CA LEU A 441 -15.82 12.41 -12.36
C LEU A 441 -16.41 13.65 -11.66
N ALA A 442 -16.45 13.63 -10.32
CA ALA A 442 -17.14 14.66 -9.52
C ALA A 442 -16.27 15.88 -9.21
N SER A 443 -14.95 15.74 -9.16
CA SER A 443 -13.98 16.81 -8.92
C SER A 443 -13.03 17.07 -10.09
N GLY A 444 -13.15 16.28 -11.17
CA GLY A 444 -12.25 16.38 -12.33
C GLY A 444 -10.88 15.74 -12.08
N ARG A 445 -10.79 14.70 -11.25
CA ARG A 445 -9.51 14.02 -10.96
C ARG A 445 -8.91 13.48 -12.25
N ASP A 446 -7.71 13.93 -12.60
CA ASP A 446 -7.02 13.50 -13.83
C ASP A 446 -6.82 11.96 -13.85
N PRO A 447 -7.46 11.23 -14.78
CA PRO A 447 -7.31 9.79 -14.90
C PRO A 447 -5.85 9.36 -15.15
N ALA A 448 -5.00 10.24 -15.69
CA ALA A 448 -3.59 9.95 -15.93
C ALA A 448 -2.85 9.49 -14.65
N LEU A 449 -3.28 9.93 -13.47
CA LEU A 449 -2.75 9.52 -12.16
C LEU A 449 -2.82 8.00 -11.96
N VAL A 450 -3.82 7.31 -12.51
CA VAL A 450 -3.95 5.84 -12.44
C VAL A 450 -2.70 5.13 -13.00
N ASN A 451 -2.13 5.64 -14.10
CA ASN A 451 -0.97 5.04 -14.74
C ASN A 451 0.39 5.41 -14.07
N LYS A 452 0.40 6.06 -12.88
CA LYS A 452 1.64 6.31 -12.11
C LYS A 452 2.47 5.04 -11.94
N ALA A 453 1.82 3.95 -11.51
CA ALA A 453 2.44 2.68 -11.15
C ALA A 453 1.73 1.45 -11.78
N SER A 454 0.93 1.65 -12.83
CA SER A 454 0.19 0.58 -13.52
C SER A 454 0.07 0.83 -15.03
N ASP A 455 -0.51 -0.14 -15.76
CA ASP A 455 -1.02 0.01 -17.13
C ASP A 455 -2.54 -0.26 -17.17
N PHE A 456 -3.32 0.60 -16.51
CA PHE A 456 -4.74 0.35 -16.29
C PHE A 456 -5.67 1.27 -17.09
N LEU A 457 -5.20 2.40 -17.61
CA LEU A 457 -5.97 3.23 -18.55
C LEU A 457 -6.07 2.58 -19.93
N LYS A 458 -7.19 2.76 -20.63
CA LYS A 458 -7.36 2.28 -22.02
C LYS A 458 -6.37 2.97 -22.96
N ASP A 459 -5.78 2.20 -23.88
CA ASP A 459 -4.63 2.64 -24.69
C ASP A 459 -4.91 3.85 -25.59
N HIS A 460 -6.18 4.08 -25.95
CA HIS A 460 -6.58 5.22 -26.77
C HIS A 460 -6.45 6.58 -26.06
N TYR A 461 -6.31 6.61 -24.74
CA TYR A 461 -5.97 7.85 -24.02
C TYR A 461 -4.48 8.23 -24.12
N LEU A 462 -3.63 7.34 -24.65
CA LEU A 462 -2.20 7.55 -24.92
C LEU A 462 -1.34 7.97 -23.71
N VAL A 463 -1.85 7.83 -22.48
CA VAL A 463 -1.09 8.06 -21.23
C VAL A 463 -0.06 6.94 -21.04
N PRO A 464 1.26 7.24 -21.00
CA PRO A 464 2.28 6.21 -20.80
C PRO A 464 2.06 5.44 -19.49
N PRO A 465 2.15 4.10 -19.49
CA PRO A 465 2.03 3.31 -18.28
C PRO A 465 3.30 3.38 -17.42
N TYR A 466 3.15 3.17 -16.11
CA TYR A 466 4.23 3.25 -15.12
C TYR A 466 5.04 4.56 -15.17
N TRP A 467 4.38 5.70 -15.44
CA TRP A 467 5.07 6.94 -15.77
C TRP A 467 5.80 7.60 -14.58
N ARG A 468 5.44 7.28 -13.33
CA ARG A 468 6.00 7.94 -12.13
C ARG A 468 7.44 7.49 -11.89
N GLN A 469 8.36 8.31 -12.38
CA GLN A 469 9.79 8.27 -12.09
C GLN A 469 10.30 9.69 -11.76
N ASP A 470 11.45 9.79 -11.13
CA ASP A 470 12.14 11.06 -10.94
C ASP A 470 12.95 11.42 -12.20
N GLU A 471 13.18 12.71 -12.46
CA GLU A 471 13.98 13.13 -13.62
C GLU A 471 15.38 12.48 -13.58
N ASN A 472 15.80 11.89 -14.71
CA ASN A 472 17.05 11.12 -14.82
C ASN A 472 17.23 10.02 -13.73
N LYS A 473 16.13 9.55 -13.13
CA LYS A 473 16.10 8.65 -11.96
C LYS A 473 16.85 9.20 -10.74
N GLY A 474 16.83 10.53 -10.54
CA GLY A 474 17.52 11.20 -9.44
C GLY A 474 19.04 11.33 -9.60
N MET A 475 19.57 11.03 -10.79
CA MET A 475 20.94 11.39 -11.17
C MET A 475 21.00 12.89 -11.48
N VAL A 476 21.99 13.58 -10.94
CA VAL A 476 22.24 15.01 -11.16
C VAL A 476 23.61 15.24 -11.79
N ARG A 477 23.72 16.28 -12.60
CA ARG A 477 24.99 16.68 -13.22
C ARG A 477 25.71 17.72 -12.35
N ASN A 478 26.93 17.41 -11.93
CA ASN A 478 27.73 18.26 -11.05
C ASN A 478 28.44 19.39 -11.82
N LYS A 479 29.15 20.28 -11.09
CA LYS A 479 29.89 21.42 -11.66
C LYS A 479 31.00 21.01 -12.65
N ASP A 480 31.57 19.81 -12.48
CA ASP A 480 32.57 19.23 -13.39
C ASP A 480 31.93 18.55 -14.61
N GLY A 481 30.62 18.68 -14.78
CA GLY A 481 29.85 18.07 -15.87
C GLY A 481 29.61 16.56 -15.73
N ARG A 482 29.96 15.94 -14.59
CA ARG A 482 29.81 14.50 -14.31
C ARG A 482 28.42 14.19 -13.73
N TRP A 483 27.86 13.04 -14.07
CA TRP A 483 26.62 12.55 -13.47
C TRP A 483 26.89 11.78 -12.17
N MET A 484 26.10 12.05 -11.13
CA MET A 484 26.19 11.41 -9.82
C MET A 484 24.82 11.30 -9.14
N GLN A 485 24.65 10.36 -8.20
CA GLN A 485 23.50 10.38 -7.30
C GLN A 485 23.63 11.58 -6.35
N GLN A 486 22.60 12.43 -6.30
CA GLN A 486 22.58 13.58 -5.40
C GLN A 486 22.80 13.13 -3.94
N GLU A 487 23.61 13.86 -3.17
CA GLU A 487 23.67 13.67 -1.72
C GLU A 487 22.37 14.19 -1.10
N ARG A 488 21.60 13.30 -0.47
CA ARG A 488 20.45 13.68 0.37
C ARG A 488 20.93 13.96 1.80
N PRO A 489 20.36 14.95 2.51
CA PRO A 489 20.62 15.13 3.93
C PRO A 489 20.20 13.88 4.71
N ILE A 490 20.84 13.61 5.84
CA ILE A 490 20.46 12.48 6.69
C ILE A 490 19.08 12.79 7.28
N LEU A 491 18.10 11.93 6.99
CA LEU A 491 16.75 12.00 7.56
C LEU A 491 16.81 11.93 9.10
N ASP A 492 15.76 12.46 9.73
CA ASP A 492 15.71 12.82 11.15
C ASP A 492 16.38 11.86 12.14
N HIS A 493 16.93 12.44 13.21
CA HIS A 493 17.14 11.72 14.46
C HIS A 493 15.80 11.57 15.17
N HIS A 494 15.63 10.54 16.00
CA HIS A 494 14.51 10.51 16.95
C HIS A 494 14.54 11.75 17.84
N HIS A 495 13.38 12.35 18.13
CA HIS A 495 13.29 13.48 19.05
C HIS A 495 13.85 13.11 20.44
N GLU A 496 14.59 14.02 21.06
CA GLU A 496 15.23 13.81 22.38
C GLU A 496 14.20 13.48 23.47
N ASP A 497 13.00 14.06 23.34
CA ASP A 497 11.82 13.81 24.17
C ASP A 497 11.22 12.39 24.06
N THR A 498 11.62 11.57 23.09
CA THR A 498 10.99 10.25 22.82
C THR A 498 11.07 9.35 24.06
N HIS A 499 12.18 9.38 24.80
CA HIS A 499 12.33 8.65 26.07
C HIS A 499 11.45 9.22 27.20
N HIS A 500 11.18 10.52 27.21
CA HIS A 500 10.32 11.18 28.20
C HIS A 500 8.87 10.74 28.02
N HIS A 501 8.34 10.85 26.79
CA HIS A 501 6.97 10.45 26.47
C HIS A 501 6.74 8.94 26.66
N LEU A 502 7.69 8.06 26.28
CA LEU A 502 7.59 6.62 26.58
C LEU A 502 7.55 6.32 28.08
N LYS A 503 8.27 7.07 28.92
CA LYS A 503 8.24 6.87 30.37
C LYS A 503 6.89 7.26 30.96
N GLN A 504 6.31 8.38 30.53
CA GLN A 504 4.95 8.78 30.92
C GLN A 504 3.88 7.76 30.48
N LEU A 505 4.07 7.10 29.34
CA LEU A 505 3.18 6.05 28.81
C LEU A 505 3.37 4.68 29.50
N GLY A 506 4.27 4.56 30.48
CA GLY A 506 4.59 3.27 31.13
C GLY A 506 5.34 2.28 30.22
N GLN A 507 5.87 2.71 29.08
CA GLN A 507 6.51 1.86 28.08
C GLN A 507 8.05 1.86 28.15
N ALA A 508 8.64 2.69 29.00
CA ALA A 508 10.08 2.71 29.22
C ALA A 508 10.56 1.45 29.98
N THR A 509 11.49 0.70 29.38
CA THR A 509 12.21 -0.40 30.05
C THR A 509 13.22 0.13 31.07
N GLU A 510 13.27 -0.47 32.26
CA GLU A 510 14.10 -0.06 33.42
C GLU A 510 15.62 -0.33 33.28
N HIS A 511 16.19 -0.16 32.09
CA HIS A 511 17.59 -0.47 31.78
C HIS A 511 18.33 0.70 31.11
N TYR A 512 18.41 1.82 31.83
CA TYR A 512 19.43 2.86 31.64
C TYR A 512 19.84 3.42 33.01
N SER A 513 20.82 2.75 33.64
CA SER A 513 21.54 3.12 34.85
C SER A 513 23.01 2.80 34.66
#